data_AF-A0A7S0GVI9-F1
#
_entry.id   AF-A0A7S0GVI9-F1
#
_cell.length_a   1.000
_cell.length_b   1.000
_cell.length_c   1.000
_cell.angle_alpha   90.00
_cell.angle_beta   90.00
_cell.angle_gamma   90.00
#
_symmetry.space_group_name_H-M   'P 1'
#
loop_
_entity.id
_entity.type
_entity.pdbx_description
1 polymer ?
#
loop_
_entity_poly.entity_id
_entity_poly.type
_entity_poly.pdbx_seq_one_letter_code
_entity_poly.pdbx_strand_id
1 'polypeptide(L)'
;MSNSAGTLDDDGFREADIIEHELGLPVLRHKEKKPKGMPELTAHFTGKIEPAEMCIVGDRVLTDVLFGSLNGLLTIHVSDPLDVKSDNKMARFWRVVENSFLLPILKILGVGPPPTHRGVYSKGLK
;
A
#
# COMPACT_ATOMS: atom_id res chain seq x y z
N MET A 1 -1.76 -4.90 -4.78
CA MET A 1 -2.60 -5.52 -3.75
C MET A 1 -3.63 -4.51 -3.24
N SER A 2 -4.92 -4.82 -3.30
CA SER A 2 -6.02 -3.90 -2.93
C SER A 2 -6.70 -4.36 -1.63
N ASN A 3 -7.46 -3.47 -0.99
CA ASN A 3 -8.31 -3.81 0.15
C ASN A 3 -9.78 -4.09 -0.25
N SER A 4 -10.13 -3.90 -1.53
CA SER A 4 -11.43 -4.27 -2.13
C SER A 4 -11.24 -5.31 -3.24
N ALA A 5 -10.78 -4.89 -4.41
CA ALA A 5 -10.61 -5.74 -5.58
C ALA A 5 -9.65 -6.91 -5.33
N GLY A 6 -10.05 -8.12 -5.71
CA GLY A 6 -9.26 -9.33 -5.50
C GLY A 6 -9.31 -9.89 -4.07
N THR A 7 -10.10 -9.30 -3.17
CA THR A 7 -10.35 -9.84 -1.81
C THR A 7 -11.63 -10.67 -1.77
N LEU A 8 -11.93 -11.30 -0.63
CA LEU A 8 -13.20 -12.01 -0.42
C LEU A 8 -14.43 -11.08 -0.40
N ASP A 9 -14.24 -9.76 -0.29
CA ASP A 9 -15.32 -8.78 -0.40
C ASP A 9 -15.68 -8.48 -1.87
N ASP A 10 -14.82 -8.87 -2.81
CA ASP A 10 -15.04 -8.73 -4.25
C ASP A 10 -15.81 -9.97 -4.76
N ASP A 11 -17.13 -9.86 -4.75
CA ASP A 11 -18.02 -10.97 -5.11
C ASP A 11 -17.75 -11.45 -6.54
N GLY A 12 -17.33 -12.71 -6.63
CA GLY A 12 -16.90 -13.33 -7.89
C GLY A 12 -15.67 -12.68 -8.55
N PHE A 13 -14.87 -11.89 -7.81
CA PHE A 13 -13.70 -11.17 -8.32
C PHE A 13 -13.97 -10.21 -9.49
N ARG A 14 -15.20 -9.67 -9.56
CA ARG A 14 -15.62 -8.82 -10.67
C ARG A 14 -14.87 -7.50 -10.72
N GLU A 15 -14.60 -6.87 -9.58
CA GLU A 15 -13.81 -5.64 -9.54
C GLU A 15 -12.38 -5.91 -10.02
N ALA A 16 -11.78 -7.02 -9.58
CA ALA A 16 -10.47 -7.43 -10.06
C ALA A 16 -10.45 -7.61 -11.58
N ASP A 17 -11.40 -8.35 -12.14
CA ASP A 17 -11.45 -8.63 -13.58
C ASP A 17 -11.65 -7.36 -14.41
N ILE A 18 -12.48 -6.41 -13.94
CA ILE A 18 -12.63 -5.10 -14.58
C ILE A 18 -11.30 -4.33 -14.56
N ILE A 19 -10.63 -4.26 -13.42
CA ILE A 19 -9.35 -3.54 -13.29
C ILE A 19 -8.29 -4.17 -14.20
N GLU A 20 -8.22 -5.50 -14.27
CA GLU A 20 -7.30 -6.20 -15.17
C GLU A 20 -7.59 -5.90 -16.64
N HIS A 21 -8.87 -5.88 -17.03
CA HIS A 21 -9.29 -5.55 -18.38
C HIS A 21 -8.92 -4.11 -18.76
N GLU A 22 -9.22 -3.15 -17.89
CA GLU A 22 -9.01 -1.72 -18.16
C GLU A 22 -7.54 -1.29 -18.08
N LEU A 23 -6.77 -1.83 -17.12
CA LEU A 23 -5.38 -1.44 -16.91
C LEU A 23 -4.37 -2.37 -17.60
N GLY A 24 -4.78 -3.57 -18.01
CA GLY A 24 -3.88 -4.59 -18.55
C GLY A 24 -2.85 -5.13 -17.54
N LEU A 25 -3.09 -4.91 -16.24
CA LEU A 25 -2.21 -5.30 -15.15
C LEU A 25 -2.88 -6.36 -14.27
N PRO A 26 -2.16 -7.42 -13.86
CA PRO A 26 -2.74 -8.45 -13.04
C PRO A 26 -3.10 -7.93 -11.64
N VAL A 27 -4.28 -8.31 -11.16
CA VAL A 27 -4.76 -8.05 -9.80
C VAL A 27 -4.51 -9.29 -8.97
N LEU A 28 -3.81 -9.15 -7.84
CA LEU A 28 -3.60 -10.25 -6.92
C LEU A 28 -4.94 -10.67 -6.29
N ARG A 29 -5.28 -11.96 -6.33
CA ARG A 29 -6.40 -12.53 -5.57
C ARG A 29 -5.86 -13.03 -4.23
N HIS A 30 -6.42 -12.54 -3.13
CA HIS A 30 -5.92 -12.84 -1.79
C HIS A 30 -7.02 -12.84 -0.73
N LYS A 31 -6.78 -13.52 0.39
CA LYS A 31 -7.75 -13.62 1.48
C LYS A 31 -7.49 -12.59 2.57
N GLU A 32 -6.22 -12.41 2.95
CA GLU A 32 -5.88 -11.43 3.97
C GLU A 32 -5.78 -10.02 3.39
N LYS A 33 -6.32 -9.03 4.09
CA LYS A 33 -6.21 -7.61 3.74
C LYS A 33 -5.00 -6.98 4.41
N LYS A 34 -4.53 -5.85 3.85
CA LYS A 34 -3.49 -5.04 4.48
C LYS A 34 -3.99 -4.56 5.86
N PRO A 35 -3.13 -4.55 6.90
CA PRO A 35 -1.67 -4.64 6.86
C PRO A 35 -1.08 -6.06 6.92
N LYS A 36 -1.85 -7.11 6.58
CA LYS A 36 -1.35 -8.48 6.40
C LYS A 36 -1.33 -8.89 4.91
N GLY A 37 -1.00 -10.16 4.63
CA GLY A 37 -1.02 -10.70 3.26
C GLY A 37 0.32 -10.79 2.53
N MET A 38 1.45 -10.65 3.25
CA MET A 38 2.78 -10.78 2.65
C MET A 38 3.04 -12.19 2.07
N PRO A 39 2.64 -13.30 2.71
CA PRO A 39 2.84 -14.64 2.14
C PRO A 39 2.19 -14.80 0.76
N GLU A 40 0.97 -14.28 0.56
CA GLU A 40 0.28 -14.31 -0.73
C GLU A 40 1.00 -13.48 -1.79
N LEU A 41 1.54 -12.31 -1.40
CA LEU A 41 2.32 -11.46 -2.30
C LEU A 41 3.62 -12.16 -2.73
N THR A 42 4.35 -12.74 -1.78
CA THR A 42 5.58 -13.49 -2.06
C THR A 42 5.30 -14.71 -2.93
N ALA A 43 4.22 -15.43 -2.66
CA ALA A 43 3.80 -16.58 -3.45
C ALA A 43 3.46 -16.20 -4.90
N HIS A 44 2.80 -15.05 -5.11
CA HIS A 44 2.49 -14.52 -6.45
C HIS A 44 3.76 -14.29 -7.29
N PHE A 45 4.82 -13.79 -6.66
CA PHE A 45 6.13 -13.62 -7.30
C PHE A 45 7.01 -14.88 -7.23
N THR A 46 6.45 -16.03 -6.87
CA THR A 46 7.15 -17.33 -6.74
C THR A 46 8.36 -17.30 -5.80
N GLY A 47 8.38 -16.37 -4.83
CA GLY A 47 9.50 -16.16 -3.91
C GLY A 47 10.79 -15.68 -4.56
N LYS A 48 10.74 -15.23 -5.83
CA LYS A 48 11.92 -14.79 -6.58
C LYS A 48 12.31 -13.34 -6.36
N ILE A 49 11.47 -12.58 -5.67
CA ILE A 49 11.65 -11.15 -5.43
C ILE A 49 11.81 -10.93 -3.94
N GLU A 50 12.93 -10.31 -3.56
CA GLU A 50 13.20 -9.94 -2.18
C GLU A 50 12.34 -8.74 -1.77
N PRO A 51 11.98 -8.59 -0.48
CA PRO A 51 11.29 -7.38 0.01
C PRO A 51 11.99 -6.07 -0.35
N ALA A 52 13.32 -6.10 -0.52
CA ALA A 52 14.14 -4.98 -0.94
C ALA A 52 13.95 -4.53 -2.40
N GLU A 53 13.30 -5.36 -3.22
CA GLU A 53 13.03 -5.10 -4.63
C GLU A 53 11.56 -4.71 -4.85
N MET A 54 10.77 -4.69 -3.78
CA MET A 54 9.34 -4.38 -3.81
C MET A 54 9.06 -3.01 -3.20
N CYS A 55 8.11 -2.31 -3.80
CA CYS A 55 7.54 -1.10 -3.22
C CYS A 55 6.03 -1.21 -3.11
N ILE A 56 5.47 -0.55 -2.11
CA ILE A 56 4.04 -0.31 -1.99
C ILE A 56 3.76 1.18 -2.16
N VAL A 57 2.83 1.49 -3.05
CA VAL A 57 2.35 2.84 -3.31
C VAL A 57 0.91 2.91 -2.82
N GLY A 58 0.60 3.87 -1.95
CA GLY A 58 -0.74 3.98 -1.39
C GLY A 58 -0.96 5.27 -0.61
N ASP A 59 -2.22 5.55 -0.31
CA ASP A 59 -2.68 6.80 0.29
C ASP A 59 -2.98 6.68 1.79
N ARG A 60 -3.03 5.45 2.32
CA ARG A 60 -3.34 5.18 3.73
C ARG A 60 -2.09 4.79 4.51
N VAL A 61 -1.88 5.46 5.63
CA VAL A 61 -0.69 5.28 6.46
C VAL A 61 -0.82 3.99 7.25
N LEU A 62 -2.00 3.73 7.83
CA LEU A 62 -2.24 2.56 8.68
C LEU A 62 -2.36 1.25 7.91
N THR A 63 -2.51 1.29 6.59
CA THR A 63 -2.54 0.07 5.76
C THR A 63 -1.33 -0.02 4.86
N ASP A 64 -1.12 0.92 3.93
CA ASP A 64 -0.10 0.77 2.90
C ASP A 64 1.30 1.00 3.45
N VAL A 65 1.49 2.12 4.14
CA VAL A 65 2.79 2.46 4.74
C VAL A 65 3.13 1.46 5.85
N LEU A 66 2.16 1.11 6.69
CA LEU A 66 2.37 0.12 7.74
C LEU A 66 2.69 -1.27 7.18
N PHE A 67 1.97 -1.74 6.16
CA PHE A 67 2.24 -3.02 5.50
C PHE A 67 3.66 -3.08 4.96
N GLY A 68 4.08 -2.06 4.21
CA GLY A 68 5.44 -2.03 3.66
C GLY A 68 6.49 -1.94 4.76
N SER A 69 6.26 -1.11 5.79
CA SER A 69 7.19 -0.98 6.91
C SER A 69 7.35 -2.27 7.72
N LEU A 70 6.28 -3.04 7.93
CA LEU A 70 6.33 -4.31 8.66
C LEU A 70 7.06 -5.41 7.89
N ASN A 71 7.00 -5.37 6.55
CA ASN A 71 7.55 -6.41 5.69
C ASN A 71 8.88 -6.00 5.03
N GLY A 72 9.40 -4.80 5.32
CA GLY A 72 10.69 -4.32 4.82
C GLY A 72 10.67 -3.80 3.37
N LEU A 73 9.50 -3.44 2.85
CA LEU A 73 9.33 -2.88 1.50
C LEU A 73 9.56 -1.37 1.51
N LEU A 74 9.92 -0.82 0.35
CA LEU A 74 9.84 0.62 0.11
C LEU A 74 8.39 1.10 0.16
N THR A 75 8.10 2.17 0.90
CA THR A 75 6.77 2.76 0.99
C THR A 75 6.74 4.13 0.32
N ILE A 76 5.82 4.33 -0.62
CA ILE A 76 5.56 5.61 -1.27
C ILE A 76 4.15 6.04 -0.85
N HIS A 77 4.10 7.01 0.06
CA HIS A 77 2.83 7.57 0.53
C HIS A 77 2.36 8.69 -0.39
N VAL A 78 1.15 8.54 -0.94
CA VAL A 78 0.50 9.53 -1.81
C VAL A 78 -0.59 10.23 -1.01
N SER A 79 -0.35 11.48 -0.60
CA SER A 79 -1.28 12.22 0.25
C SER A 79 -2.59 12.62 -0.43
N ASP A 80 -2.56 12.74 -1.77
CA ASP A 80 -3.71 13.17 -2.57
C ASP A 80 -4.31 11.98 -3.35
N PRO A 81 -5.45 11.43 -2.91
CA PRO A 81 -6.10 10.33 -3.62
C PRO A 81 -6.71 10.80 -4.94
N LEU A 82 -6.69 9.91 -5.94
CA LEU A 82 -7.16 10.18 -7.31
C LEU A 82 -8.66 10.47 -7.40
N ASP A 83 -9.46 9.82 -6.54
CA ASP A 83 -10.90 10.09 -6.43
C ASP A 83 -11.33 10.17 -4.96
N VAL A 84 -11.85 11.33 -4.56
CA VAL A 84 -12.32 11.62 -3.20
C VAL A 84 -13.85 11.54 -3.10
N LYS A 85 -14.56 11.53 -4.24
CA LYS A 85 -16.01 11.70 -4.30
C LYS A 85 -16.78 10.39 -4.11
N SER A 86 -16.20 9.27 -4.55
CA SER A 86 -16.79 7.93 -4.40
C SER A 86 -16.46 7.26 -3.06
N ASP A 87 -15.55 7.84 -2.27
CA ASP A 87 -15.06 7.18 -1.07
C ASP A 87 -15.98 7.34 0.16
N ASN A 88 -15.94 6.33 1.03
CA ASN A 88 -16.76 6.34 2.24
C ASN A 88 -16.36 7.52 3.14
N LYS A 89 -17.33 8.28 3.64
CA LYS A 89 -17.11 9.45 4.51
C LYS A 89 -16.19 9.12 5.70
N MET A 90 -16.32 7.91 6.24
CA MET A 90 -15.49 7.43 7.33
C MET A 90 -14.02 7.22 6.91
N ALA A 91 -13.78 6.63 5.72
CA ALA A 91 -12.44 6.44 5.20
C ALA A 91 -11.74 7.79 4.93
N ARG A 92 -12.49 8.77 4.40
CA ARG A 92 -11.98 10.13 4.22
C ARG A 92 -11.61 10.79 5.54
N PHE A 93 -12.43 10.65 6.58
CA PHE A 93 -12.13 11.19 7.90
C PHE A 93 -10.84 10.60 8.47
N TRP A 94 -10.70 9.27 8.44
CA TRP A 94 -9.50 8.60 8.93
C TRP A 94 -8.24 9.02 8.18
N ARG A 95 -8.29 9.20 6.85
CA ARG A 95 -7.15 9.75 6.10
C ARG A 95 -6.71 11.11 6.59
N VAL A 96 -7.65 12.01 6.88
CA VAL A 96 -7.32 13.35 7.39
C VAL A 96 -6.65 13.24 8.75
N VAL A 97 -7.15 12.38 9.64
CA VAL A 97 -6.55 12.15 10.97
C VAL A 97 -5.15 11.56 10.83
N GLU A 98 -4.97 10.53 10.02
CA GLU A 98 -3.68 9.89 9.75
C GLU A 98 -2.66 10.90 9.20
N ASN A 99 -3.04 11.69 8.20
CA ASN A 99 -2.12 12.63 7.57
C ASN A 99 -1.80 13.84 8.47
N SER A 100 -2.78 14.29 9.26
CA SER A 100 -2.63 15.51 10.09
C SER A 100 -1.97 15.26 11.43
N PHE A 101 -2.12 14.06 12.00
CA PHE A 101 -1.61 13.74 13.34
C PHE A 101 -0.60 12.60 13.33
N LEU A 102 -0.91 11.48 12.68
CA LEU A 102 -0.06 10.29 12.73
C LEU A 102 1.25 10.49 11.96
N LEU A 103 1.21 11.01 10.73
CA LEU A 103 2.43 11.23 9.93
C LEU A 103 3.42 12.19 10.59
N PRO A 104 3.02 13.36 11.13
CA PRO A 104 3.93 14.22 11.87
C PRO A 104 4.59 13.51 13.06
N ILE A 105 3.80 12.75 13.84
CA ILE A 105 4.33 12.00 14.99
C ILE A 105 5.35 10.96 14.52
N LEU A 106 5.02 10.17 13.48
CA LEU A 106 5.95 9.17 12.93
C LEU A 106 7.25 9.80 12.42
N LYS A 107 7.16 10.98 11.77
CA LYS A 107 8.34 11.75 11.35
C LYS A 107 9.18 12.22 12.53
N ILE A 108 8.55 12.72 13.60
CA ILE A 108 9.23 13.12 14.85
C ILE A 108 9.92 11.92 15.51
N LEU A 109 9.28 10.76 15.50
CA LEU A 109 9.85 9.50 15.99
C LEU A 109 10.98 8.95 15.09
N GLY A 110 11.33 9.63 14.00
CA GLY A 110 12.39 9.23 13.08
C GLY A 110 12.03 7.99 12.25
N VAL A 111 10.74 7.67 12.10
CA VAL A 111 10.29 6.59 11.23
C VAL A 111 10.62 6.98 9.79
N GLY A 112 11.51 6.20 9.19
CA GLY A 112 12.00 6.40 7.84
C GLY A 112 11.96 5.09 7.05
N PRO A 113 12.36 5.14 5.77
CA PRO A 113 12.39 3.94 4.93
C PRO A 113 13.33 2.89 5.54
N PRO A 114 13.06 1.59 5.31
CA PRO A 114 13.89 0.52 5.83
C PRO A 114 15.37 0.70 5.42
N PRO A 115 16.34 0.30 6.27
CA PRO A 115 17.77 0.54 6.03
C PRO A 115 18.26 0.05 4.67
N THR A 116 17.65 -1.04 4.18
CA THR A 116 17.89 -1.67 2.87
C THR A 116 17.67 -0.72 1.69
N HIS A 117 16.87 0.33 1.84
CA HIS A 117 16.50 1.26 0.76
C HIS A 117 17.07 2.68 0.93
N ARG A 118 17.92 2.94 1.94
CA ARG A 118 18.47 4.29 2.20
C ARG A 118 19.24 4.89 1.03
N GLY A 119 19.83 4.07 0.16
CA GLY A 119 20.58 4.52 -1.02
C GLY A 119 19.72 5.20 -2.09
N VAL A 120 18.41 4.94 -2.12
CA VAL A 120 17.47 5.51 -3.09
C VAL A 120 17.14 6.98 -2.77
N TYR A 121 17.26 7.39 -1.51
CA TYR A 121 16.82 8.70 -1.02
C TYR A 121 17.90 9.79 -0.96
N SER A 122 19.18 9.47 -1.20
CA SER A 122 20.28 10.44 -1.06
C SER A 122 20.33 11.51 -2.17
N LYS A 123 19.44 11.45 -3.16
CA LYS A 123 19.42 12.39 -4.30
C LYS A 123 18.18 13.29 -4.40
N GLY A 124 17.20 13.17 -3.48
CA GLY A 124 15.86 13.73 -3.70
C GLY A 124 15.42 14.91 -2.82
N LEU A 125 16.19 15.30 -1.80
CA LEU A 125 15.87 16.45 -0.95
C LEU A 125 16.96 17.51 -1.10
N LYS A 126 16.82 18.33 -2.15
CA LYS A 126 17.37 19.69 -2.20
C LYS A 126 16.22 20.66 -2.12
#